data_AF-A0A7C7VTY9-F1
#
_entry.id   AF-A0A7C7VTY9-F1
#
_cell.length_a   1.000
_cell.length_b   1.000
_cell.length_c   1.000
_cell.angle_alpha   90.00
_cell.angle_beta   90.00
_cell.angle_gamma   90.00
#
_symmetry.space_group_name_H-M   'P 1'
#
loop_
_entity.id
_entity.type
_entity.pdbx_description
1 polymer ?
#
loop_
_entity_poly.entity_id
_entity_poly.type
_entity_poly.pdbx_seq_one_letter_code
_entity_poly.pdbx_strand_id
1 'polypeptide(L)'
;MTPDSMKRKSSLNERYRKNDCPLPPSLGGLKFSILSSGSGGNSLYIEAGGKRILIDAGLSEKKLSQRMAGIDRSLSGLDAVFATHEHSDHIRGMGPILRKHRLQLYTTEGTYKRACNTLGKIPSFNSIRAGQPVEFGELIVEPYATPHDAEESVAFVFHYRGLCLGLATDLGRLTPEIINKLQNLDALLIESNHDPEMLDAGPYP
;
A
#
# COMPACT_ATOMS: atom_id res chain seq x y z
N MET A 1 -23.84 74.77 -21.03
CA MET A 1 -24.69 74.07 -20.05
C MET A 1 -24.04 72.73 -19.75
N THR A 2 -23.38 72.63 -18.59
CA THR A 2 -23.27 71.38 -17.82
C THR A 2 -24.66 71.09 -17.18
N PRO A 3 -24.92 69.99 -16.42
CA PRO A 3 -24.00 68.97 -15.89
C PRO A 3 -24.53 67.50 -15.87
N ASP A 4 -23.66 66.62 -15.35
CA ASP A 4 -23.96 65.47 -14.47
C ASP A 4 -24.67 64.23 -15.04
N SER A 5 -24.28 62.98 -14.74
CA SER A 5 -23.51 62.46 -13.60
C SER A 5 -23.15 60.97 -13.79
N MET A 6 -22.16 60.52 -13.02
CA MET A 6 -22.04 59.18 -12.40
C MET A 6 -21.61 57.96 -13.26
N LYS A 7 -20.37 57.45 -13.07
CA LYS A 7 -19.97 56.33 -12.14
C LYS A 7 -20.27 54.93 -12.76
N ARG A 8 -19.38 53.96 -12.97
CA ARG A 8 -18.23 53.36 -12.22
C ARG A 8 -17.36 52.53 -13.21
N LYS A 9 -16.02 52.57 -13.09
CA LYS A 9 -15.10 51.46 -12.67
C LYS A 9 -15.57 50.03 -13.08
N SER A 10 -14.79 49.24 -13.82
CA SER A 10 -13.55 48.63 -13.29
C SER A 10 -12.46 48.38 -14.35
N SER A 11 -11.32 49.03 -14.16
CA SER A 11 -10.00 48.50 -14.49
C SER A 11 -9.63 47.44 -13.45
N LEU A 12 -9.26 46.25 -13.89
CA LEU A 12 -8.27 45.42 -13.21
C LEU A 12 -7.48 44.70 -14.30
N ASN A 13 -6.52 45.47 -14.82
CA ASN A 13 -5.32 44.98 -15.46
C ASN A 13 -4.65 43.91 -14.60
N GLU A 14 -4.01 42.98 -15.31
CA GLU A 14 -2.68 42.49 -14.99
C GLU A 14 -2.44 42.08 -13.54
N ARG A 15 -2.58 40.78 -13.26
CA ARG A 15 -1.64 40.01 -12.42
C ARG A 15 -2.07 38.54 -12.33
N TYR A 16 -1.74 37.78 -13.38
CA TYR A 16 -1.37 36.38 -13.19
C TYR A 16 -0.03 36.16 -13.91
N ARG A 17 0.99 36.88 -13.43
CA ARG A 17 2.38 36.48 -13.65
C ARG A 17 2.61 35.21 -12.84
N LYS A 18 3.07 34.16 -13.54
CA LYS A 18 3.82 33.05 -12.96
C LYS A 18 4.86 33.63 -11.99
N ASN A 19 4.66 33.42 -10.70
CA ASN A 19 5.65 33.66 -9.65
C ASN A 19 5.56 32.48 -8.68
N ASP A 20 6.61 31.67 -8.68
CA ASP A 20 7.24 31.03 -7.53
C ASP A 20 6.49 31.22 -6.20
N CYS A 21 5.46 30.41 -5.99
CA CYS A 21 5.05 30.08 -4.64
C CYS A 21 5.93 28.89 -4.25
N PRO A 22 6.89 29.02 -3.30
CA PRO A 22 7.48 27.83 -2.72
C PRO A 22 6.30 27.02 -2.19
N LEU A 23 6.09 25.84 -2.78
CA LEU A 23 5.13 24.87 -2.24
C LEU A 23 5.40 24.83 -0.74
N PRO A 24 4.36 24.99 0.12
CA PRO A 24 4.57 24.85 1.56
C PRO A 24 5.32 23.54 1.77
N PRO A 25 6.30 23.47 2.70
CA PRO A 25 7.03 22.23 2.97
C PRO A 25 5.99 21.13 3.08
N SER A 26 6.04 20.19 2.12
CA SER A 26 4.89 19.37 1.76
C SER A 26 4.21 18.86 3.03
N LEU A 27 2.92 19.18 3.23
CA LEU A 27 2.08 18.30 4.04
C LEU A 27 2.16 16.95 3.32
N GLY A 28 3.07 16.08 3.78
CA GLY A 28 3.43 14.88 3.04
C GLY A 28 2.19 14.02 2.84
N GLY A 29 1.78 13.78 1.60
CA GLY A 29 0.60 12.95 1.32
C GLY A 29 0.86 11.45 1.54
N LEU A 30 -0.21 10.65 1.45
CA LEU A 30 -0.12 9.20 1.31
C LEU A 30 0.31 8.85 -0.12
N LYS A 31 1.46 8.19 -0.27
CA LYS A 31 1.99 7.73 -1.56
C LYS A 31 2.01 6.22 -1.59
N PHE A 32 1.74 5.66 -2.77
CA PHE A 32 1.86 4.23 -3.01
C PHE A 32 2.45 3.93 -4.37
N SER A 33 3.06 2.75 -4.52
CA SER A 33 3.51 2.24 -5.82
C SER A 33 3.40 0.73 -5.86
N ILE A 34 2.70 0.21 -6.85
CA ILE A 34 2.70 -1.23 -7.16
C ILE A 34 4.07 -1.55 -7.77
N LEU A 35 4.91 -2.27 -7.04
CA LEU A 35 6.24 -2.65 -7.51
C LEU A 35 6.18 -3.90 -8.38
N SER A 36 5.22 -4.77 -8.10
CA SER A 36 4.91 -5.98 -8.86
C SER A 36 3.55 -6.52 -8.46
N SER A 37 2.84 -7.11 -9.41
CA SER A 37 1.55 -7.79 -9.19
C SER A 37 1.46 -9.04 -10.08
N GLY A 38 0.90 -10.13 -9.52
CA GLY A 38 0.69 -11.42 -10.18
C GLY A 38 1.60 -12.53 -9.64
N SER A 39 1.41 -13.76 -10.15
CA SER A 39 2.09 -15.00 -9.70
C SER A 39 3.62 -14.94 -9.74
N GLY A 40 4.17 -14.00 -10.51
CA GLY A 40 5.59 -13.69 -10.55
C GLY A 40 6.12 -12.99 -9.29
N GLY A 41 5.27 -12.63 -8.34
CA GLY A 41 5.58 -12.03 -7.04
C GLY A 41 4.86 -10.69 -6.83
N ASN A 42 4.12 -10.58 -5.74
CA ASN A 42 3.41 -9.37 -5.32
C ASN A 42 4.28 -8.50 -4.41
N SER A 43 4.22 -7.19 -4.61
CA SER A 43 4.82 -6.22 -3.68
C SER A 43 4.28 -4.81 -3.93
N LEU A 44 3.87 -4.15 -2.85
CA LEU A 44 3.33 -2.79 -2.84
C LEU A 44 4.13 -1.93 -1.86
N TYR A 45 4.55 -0.75 -2.32
CA TYR A 45 5.19 0.26 -1.48
C TYR A 45 4.16 1.27 -0.98
N ILE A 46 4.25 1.66 0.30
CA ILE A 46 3.46 2.73 0.92
C ILE A 46 4.40 3.71 1.65
N GLU A 47 4.18 5.02 1.48
CA GLU A 47 4.90 6.08 2.20
C GLU A 47 3.95 7.18 2.68
N ALA A 48 4.00 7.50 3.97
CA ALA A 48 3.24 8.57 4.61
C ALA A 48 3.86 8.96 5.95
N GLY A 49 3.78 10.24 6.33
CA GLY A 49 4.25 10.70 7.66
C GLY A 49 5.73 10.38 7.96
N GLY A 50 6.57 10.31 6.93
CA GLY A 50 7.97 9.89 7.06
C GLY A 50 8.18 8.40 7.27
N LYS A 51 7.12 7.59 7.24
CA LYS A 51 7.16 6.14 7.30
C LYS A 51 7.07 5.51 5.93
N ARG A 52 7.79 4.41 5.74
CA ARG A 52 7.95 3.68 4.49
C ARG A 52 7.82 2.20 4.76
N ILE A 53 6.75 1.60 4.27
CA ILE A 53 6.47 0.19 4.49
C ILE A 53 6.32 -0.54 3.16
N LEU A 54 6.57 -1.84 3.21
CA LEU A 54 6.36 -2.75 2.10
C LEU A 54 5.24 -3.70 2.47
N ILE A 55 4.27 -3.88 1.57
CA ILE A 55 3.25 -4.93 1.67
C ILE A 55 3.67 -6.03 0.72
N ASP A 56 3.93 -7.20 1.28
CA ASP A 56 4.45 -8.39 0.62
C ASP A 56 5.82 -8.19 -0.07
N ALA A 57 6.55 -9.30 -0.19
CA ALA A 57 7.88 -9.35 -0.79
C ALA A 57 8.03 -10.63 -1.62
N GLY A 58 7.18 -10.75 -2.64
CA GLY A 58 7.18 -11.85 -3.61
C GLY A 58 8.34 -11.85 -4.58
N LEU A 59 9.05 -10.73 -4.73
CA LEU A 59 10.19 -10.61 -5.63
C LEU A 59 11.50 -10.93 -4.91
N SER A 60 12.52 -11.38 -5.67
CA SER A 60 13.87 -11.42 -5.13
C SER A 60 14.37 -10.02 -4.77
N GLU A 61 15.26 -9.93 -3.78
CA GLU A 61 15.82 -8.65 -3.32
C GLU A 61 16.40 -7.82 -4.47
N LYS A 62 17.07 -8.47 -5.43
CA LYS A 62 17.62 -7.81 -6.63
C LYS A 62 16.53 -7.14 -7.47
N LYS A 63 15.45 -7.89 -7.78
CA LYS A 63 14.33 -7.36 -8.57
C LYS A 63 13.62 -6.25 -7.82
N LEU A 64 13.37 -6.44 -6.52
CA LEU A 64 12.68 -5.45 -5.70
C LEU A 64 13.51 -4.16 -5.57
N SER A 65 14.83 -4.26 -5.37
CA SER A 65 15.73 -3.10 -5.34
C SER A 65 15.70 -2.30 -6.64
N GLN A 66 15.64 -2.98 -7.79
CA GLN A 66 15.51 -2.31 -9.10
C GLN A 66 14.17 -1.56 -9.22
N ARG A 67 13.06 -2.18 -8.77
CA ARG A 67 11.74 -1.53 -8.78
C ARG A 67 11.68 -0.33 -7.83
N MET A 68 12.23 -0.46 -6.64
CA MET A 68 12.36 0.63 -5.66
C MET A 68 13.19 1.80 -6.22
N ALA A 69 14.29 1.52 -6.90
CA ALA A 69 15.09 2.55 -7.54
C ALA A 69 14.31 3.30 -8.63
N GLY A 70 13.39 2.63 -9.34
CA GLY A 70 12.50 3.25 -10.31
C GLY A 70 11.49 4.26 -9.74
N ILE A 71 11.31 4.28 -8.42
CA ILE A 71 10.48 5.27 -7.70
C ILE A 71 11.33 6.16 -6.78
N ASP A 72 12.63 6.24 -7.02
CA ASP A 72 13.60 7.00 -6.23
C ASP A 72 13.61 6.60 -4.74
N ARG A 73 13.46 5.30 -4.46
CA ARG A 73 13.52 4.73 -3.11
C ARG A 73 14.52 3.58 -3.02
N SER A 74 14.86 3.19 -1.80
CA SER A 74 15.72 2.04 -1.52
C SER A 74 15.14 1.18 -0.40
N LEU A 75 15.50 -0.11 -0.40
CA LEU A 75 15.10 -1.04 0.66
C LEU A 75 15.69 -0.66 2.03
N SER A 76 16.85 0.01 2.06
CA SER A 76 17.46 0.47 3.32
C SER A 76 16.69 1.62 3.99
N GLY A 77 15.77 2.27 3.26
CA GLY A 77 14.91 3.31 3.80
C GLY A 77 13.55 2.80 4.28
N LEU A 78 13.30 1.49 4.25
CA LEU A 78 12.07 0.90 4.79
C LEU A 78 12.12 0.84 6.31
N ASP A 79 10.96 0.98 6.93
CA ASP A 79 10.79 0.84 8.38
C ASP A 79 10.25 -0.56 8.77
N ALA A 80 9.41 -1.15 7.92
CA ALA A 80 8.75 -2.43 8.19
C ALA A 80 8.27 -3.13 6.91
N VAL A 81 7.99 -4.43 7.04
CA VAL A 81 7.28 -5.23 6.03
C VAL A 81 6.02 -5.80 6.65
N PHE A 82 4.90 -5.69 5.94
CA PHE A 82 3.63 -6.34 6.27
C PHE A 82 3.38 -7.49 5.29
N ALA A 83 2.90 -8.62 5.78
CA ALA A 83 2.53 -9.76 4.92
C ALA A 83 1.03 -10.03 5.00
N THR A 84 0.39 -10.19 3.84
CA THR A 84 -1.03 -10.51 3.72
C THR A 84 -1.32 -11.95 4.09
N HIS A 85 -0.58 -12.90 3.50
CA HIS A 85 -0.72 -14.34 3.71
C HIS A 85 0.55 -15.12 3.28
N GLU A 86 0.56 -16.43 3.46
CA GLU A 86 1.77 -17.28 3.34
C GLU A 86 2.09 -17.78 1.93
N HIS A 87 1.36 -17.38 0.88
CA HIS A 87 1.61 -17.89 -0.47
C HIS A 87 2.97 -17.42 -1.00
N SER A 88 3.61 -18.27 -1.81
CA SER A 88 5.01 -18.10 -2.23
C SER A 88 5.26 -16.79 -2.98
N ASP A 89 4.34 -16.40 -3.84
CA ASP A 89 4.35 -15.14 -4.57
C ASP A 89 4.13 -13.91 -3.68
N HIS A 90 3.84 -14.07 -2.38
CA HIS A 90 3.82 -12.97 -1.41
C HIS A 90 5.05 -12.97 -0.50
N ILE A 91 5.59 -14.14 -0.12
CA ILE A 91 6.60 -14.21 0.95
C ILE A 91 8.00 -14.72 0.52
N ARG A 92 8.17 -15.30 -0.67
CA ARG A 92 9.42 -16.03 -1.00
C ARG A 92 10.69 -15.17 -0.96
N GLY A 93 10.58 -13.86 -1.22
CA GLY A 93 11.70 -12.92 -1.16
C GLY A 93 11.89 -12.26 0.21
N MET A 94 10.93 -12.44 1.12
CA MET A 94 10.79 -11.65 2.34
C MET A 94 11.90 -11.92 3.36
N GLY A 95 12.19 -13.20 3.64
CA GLY A 95 13.20 -13.59 4.63
C GLY A 95 14.57 -12.92 4.42
N PRO A 96 15.19 -13.01 3.23
CA PRO A 96 16.43 -12.32 2.91
C PRO A 96 16.36 -10.80 3.12
N ILE A 97 15.28 -10.15 2.70
CA ILE A 97 15.08 -8.70 2.84
C ILE A 97 15.03 -8.31 4.32
N LEU A 98 14.22 -9.02 5.12
CA LEU A 98 14.09 -8.79 6.55
C LEU A 98 15.45 -8.86 7.26
N ARG A 99 16.25 -9.90 6.98
CA ARG A 99 17.58 -10.06 7.59
C ARG A 99 18.57 -8.97 7.18
N LYS A 100 18.66 -8.70 5.88
CA LYS A 100 19.67 -7.77 5.34
C LYS A 100 19.44 -6.33 5.79
N HIS A 101 18.17 -5.91 5.82
CA HIS A 101 17.78 -4.56 6.18
C HIS A 101 17.33 -4.42 7.65
N ARG A 102 17.38 -5.52 8.43
CA ARG A 102 16.98 -5.58 9.85
C ARG A 102 15.55 -5.06 10.08
N LEU A 103 14.65 -5.39 9.15
CA LEU A 103 13.26 -4.96 9.18
C LEU A 103 12.43 -5.85 10.11
N GLN A 104 11.40 -5.25 10.68
CA GLN A 104 10.38 -5.94 11.45
C GLN A 104 9.29 -6.47 10.51
N LEU A 105 8.85 -7.71 10.74
CA LEU A 105 7.72 -8.31 10.03
C LEU A 105 6.43 -8.09 10.84
N TYR A 106 5.37 -7.65 10.17
CA TYR A 106 4.01 -7.58 10.70
C TYR A 106 3.13 -8.55 9.90
N THR A 107 2.59 -9.57 10.56
CA THR A 107 1.66 -10.51 9.92
C THR A 107 0.86 -11.27 10.98
N THR A 108 -0.17 -12.00 10.56
CA THR A 108 -1.00 -12.79 11.46
C THR A 108 -0.25 -14.02 11.99
N GLU A 109 -0.68 -14.57 13.13
CA GLU A 109 -0.03 -15.75 13.72
C GLU A 109 -0.11 -16.96 12.80
N GLY A 110 -1.26 -17.19 12.17
CA GLY A 110 -1.48 -18.28 11.21
C GLY A 110 -0.54 -18.17 10.02
N THR A 111 -0.48 -16.98 9.40
CA THR A 111 0.45 -16.70 8.30
C THR A 111 1.90 -16.95 8.72
N TYR A 112 2.32 -16.43 9.89
CA TYR A 112 3.69 -16.60 10.36
C TYR A 112 4.06 -18.08 10.59
N LYS A 113 3.16 -18.86 11.22
CA LYS A 113 3.36 -20.29 11.47
C LYS A 113 3.55 -21.07 10.17
N ARG A 114 2.75 -20.79 9.14
CA ARG A 114 2.89 -21.44 7.83
C ARG A 114 4.13 -20.96 7.07
N ALA A 115 4.45 -19.68 7.17
CA ALA A 115 5.56 -19.04 6.48
C ALA A 115 6.94 -19.31 7.10
N CYS A 116 7.01 -19.82 8.33
CA CYS A 116 8.26 -19.86 9.13
C CYS A 116 9.45 -20.52 8.40
N ASN A 117 9.23 -21.62 7.67
CA ASN A 117 10.27 -22.30 6.90
C ASN A 117 10.75 -21.45 5.73
N THR A 118 9.82 -20.80 5.01
CA THR A 118 10.11 -19.93 3.86
C THR A 118 10.84 -18.65 4.28
N LEU A 119 10.42 -18.05 5.40
CA LEU A 119 11.05 -16.84 5.96
C LEU A 119 12.45 -17.14 6.51
N GLY A 120 12.62 -18.34 7.10
CA GLY A 120 13.79 -18.71 7.86
C GLY A 120 13.94 -17.85 9.13
N LYS A 121 15.17 -17.72 9.64
CA LYS A 121 15.43 -16.86 10.80
C LYS A 121 15.21 -15.39 10.42
N ILE A 122 14.31 -14.71 11.11
CA ILE A 122 14.02 -13.28 10.92
C ILE A 122 14.41 -12.46 12.15
N PRO A 123 14.65 -11.13 12.01
CA PRO A 123 15.08 -10.30 13.13
C PRO A 123 14.00 -10.08 14.19
N SER A 124 12.75 -9.90 13.76
CA SER A 124 11.62 -9.56 14.62
C SER A 124 10.30 -9.88 13.90
N PHE A 125 9.33 -10.34 14.70
CA PHE A 125 7.95 -10.62 14.30
C PHE A 125 7.02 -9.86 15.24
N ASN A 126 6.05 -9.15 14.66
CA ASN A 126 4.96 -8.49 15.35
C ASN A 126 3.64 -9.08 14.84
N SER A 127 2.91 -9.69 15.76
CA SER A 127 1.61 -10.29 15.49
C SER A 127 0.55 -9.22 15.27
N ILE A 128 -0.19 -9.32 14.17
CA ILE A 128 -1.36 -8.47 13.88
C ILE A 128 -2.63 -9.33 13.79
N ARG A 129 -3.79 -8.69 13.94
CA ARG A 129 -5.09 -9.37 13.89
C ARG A 129 -6.08 -8.51 13.13
N ALA A 130 -6.94 -9.14 12.34
CA ALA A 130 -8.01 -8.43 11.64
C ALA A 130 -8.84 -7.57 12.60
N GLY A 131 -9.12 -6.34 12.21
CA GLY A 131 -9.86 -5.36 13.02
C GLY A 131 -9.05 -4.70 14.13
N GLN A 132 -7.75 -4.99 14.27
CA GLN A 132 -6.85 -4.32 15.21
C GLN A 132 -5.82 -3.47 14.44
N PRO A 133 -6.04 -2.15 14.31
CA PRO A 133 -5.12 -1.27 13.61
C PRO A 133 -3.74 -1.21 14.27
N VAL A 134 -2.71 -1.12 13.45
CA VAL A 134 -1.34 -0.86 13.87
C VAL A 134 -1.02 0.60 13.60
N GLU A 135 -0.72 1.34 14.66
CA GLU A 135 -0.22 2.71 14.55
C GLU A 135 1.27 2.70 14.21
N PHE A 136 1.61 3.32 13.09
CA PHE A 136 2.96 3.47 12.60
C PHE A 136 3.26 4.95 12.41
N GLY A 137 3.46 5.65 13.54
CA GLY A 137 3.45 7.11 13.55
C GLY A 137 2.05 7.66 13.24
N GLU A 138 1.95 8.58 12.27
CA GLU A 138 0.65 9.10 11.79
C GLU A 138 -0.01 8.17 10.74
N LEU A 139 0.70 7.14 10.25
CA LEU A 139 0.14 6.15 9.33
C LEU A 139 -0.49 5.03 10.14
N ILE A 140 -1.76 4.77 9.92
CA ILE A 140 -2.48 3.64 10.55
C ILE A 140 -2.65 2.55 9.49
N VAL A 141 -2.23 1.33 9.82
CA VAL A 141 -2.39 0.14 8.99
C VAL A 141 -3.45 -0.74 9.62
N GLU A 142 -4.63 -0.80 9.02
CA GLU A 142 -5.76 -1.59 9.51
C GLU A 142 -5.89 -2.91 8.73
N PRO A 143 -5.53 -4.05 9.33
CA PRO A 143 -5.79 -5.35 8.74
C PRO A 143 -7.28 -5.70 8.77
N TYR A 144 -7.78 -6.33 7.72
CA TYR A 144 -9.10 -6.95 7.69
C TYR A 144 -9.00 -8.37 7.09
N ALA A 145 -9.81 -9.28 7.60
CA ALA A 145 -9.77 -10.68 7.19
C ALA A 145 -10.28 -10.84 5.76
N THR A 146 -9.64 -11.72 5.00
CA THR A 146 -10.04 -12.06 3.63
C THR A 146 -10.34 -13.56 3.55
N PRO A 147 -11.42 -13.97 2.85
CA PRO A 147 -11.74 -15.38 2.63
C PRO A 147 -10.87 -15.92 1.48
N HIS A 148 -9.59 -16.14 1.77
CA HIS A 148 -8.61 -16.73 0.86
C HIS A 148 -8.17 -18.11 1.35
N ASP A 149 -7.66 -18.95 0.45
CA ASP A 149 -7.12 -20.28 0.79
C ASP A 149 -5.74 -20.18 1.45
N ALA A 150 -5.72 -19.59 2.64
CA ALA A 150 -4.56 -19.37 3.49
C ALA A 150 -4.97 -19.46 4.96
N GLU A 151 -4.02 -19.75 5.85
CA GLU A 151 -4.29 -20.06 7.26
C GLU A 151 -4.99 -18.91 8.00
N GLU A 152 -4.53 -17.67 7.79
CA GLU A 152 -5.09 -16.48 8.45
C GLU A 152 -4.86 -15.23 7.58
N SER A 153 -5.40 -15.26 6.36
CA SER A 153 -5.21 -14.22 5.35
C SER A 153 -5.85 -12.89 5.75
N VAL A 154 -5.12 -11.80 5.48
CA VAL A 154 -5.58 -10.43 5.67
C VAL A 154 -5.21 -9.55 4.49
N ALA A 155 -6.03 -8.53 4.25
CA ALA A 155 -5.67 -7.36 3.46
C ALA A 155 -5.71 -6.10 4.35
N PHE A 156 -5.44 -4.94 3.77
CA PHE A 156 -5.17 -3.72 4.56
C PHE A 156 -5.96 -2.51 4.07
N VAL A 157 -6.37 -1.67 5.02
CA VAL A 157 -6.74 -0.28 4.78
C VAL A 157 -5.69 0.62 5.44
N PHE A 158 -5.20 1.60 4.69
CA PHE A 158 -4.22 2.57 5.17
C PHE A 158 -4.90 3.91 5.42
N HIS A 159 -4.72 4.46 6.61
CA HIS A 159 -5.26 5.77 6.98
C HIS A 159 -4.14 6.75 7.26
N TYR A 160 -4.22 7.96 6.69
CA TYR A 160 -3.28 9.04 6.96
C TYR A 160 -3.94 10.41 6.81
N ARG A 161 -4.06 11.16 7.92
CA ARG A 161 -4.62 12.53 7.94
C ARG A 161 -5.96 12.68 7.19
N GLY A 162 -6.86 11.71 7.41
CA GLY A 162 -8.18 11.68 6.78
C GLY A 162 -8.21 11.06 5.38
N LEU A 163 -7.05 10.70 4.79
CA LEU A 163 -6.99 9.92 3.56
C LEU A 163 -7.09 8.42 3.87
N CYS A 164 -7.85 7.70 3.07
CA CYS A 164 -8.10 6.26 3.19
C CYS A 164 -7.77 5.52 1.88
N LEU A 165 -6.83 4.59 1.93
CA LEU A 165 -6.45 3.71 0.81
C LEU A 165 -6.74 2.25 1.16
N GLY A 166 -7.63 1.61 0.40
CA GLY A 166 -7.88 0.17 0.54
C GLY A 166 -7.01 -0.68 -0.37
N LEU A 167 -6.55 -1.82 0.12
CA LEU A 167 -5.98 -2.92 -0.66
C LEU A 167 -6.95 -4.09 -0.66
N ALA A 168 -7.28 -4.59 -1.84
CA ALA A 168 -8.26 -5.64 -2.11
C ALA A 168 -7.68 -6.64 -3.14
N THR A 169 -6.63 -7.36 -2.73
CA THR A 169 -6.03 -8.45 -3.52
C THR A 169 -6.36 -9.80 -2.87
N ASP A 170 -6.33 -10.89 -3.63
CA ASP A 170 -6.55 -12.25 -3.11
C ASP A 170 -7.85 -12.41 -2.30
N LEU A 171 -8.91 -11.69 -2.70
CA LEU A 171 -10.12 -11.62 -1.88
C LEU A 171 -10.94 -12.91 -1.88
N GLY A 172 -10.75 -13.81 -2.85
CA GLY A 172 -11.50 -15.08 -3.04
C GLY A 172 -13.00 -14.89 -3.32
N ARG A 173 -13.70 -14.18 -2.43
CA ARG A 173 -15.10 -13.73 -2.56
C ARG A 173 -15.31 -12.41 -1.81
N LEU A 174 -16.24 -11.59 -2.29
CA LEU A 174 -16.68 -10.41 -1.56
C LEU A 174 -17.70 -10.81 -0.48
N THR A 175 -17.48 -10.37 0.75
CA THR A 175 -18.45 -10.49 1.86
C THR A 175 -18.99 -9.11 2.27
N PRO A 176 -20.15 -9.03 2.94
CA PRO A 176 -20.67 -7.76 3.44
C PRO A 176 -19.68 -7.02 4.36
N GLU A 177 -18.89 -7.75 5.15
CA GLU A 177 -17.87 -7.19 6.02
C GLU A 177 -16.75 -6.51 5.21
N ILE A 178 -16.28 -7.16 4.14
CA ILE A 178 -15.29 -6.57 3.22
C ILE A 178 -15.86 -5.33 2.55
N ILE A 179 -17.09 -5.42 2.03
CA ILE A 179 -17.76 -4.28 1.39
C ILE A 179 -17.80 -3.09 2.35
N ASN A 180 -18.21 -3.30 3.60
CA ASN A 180 -18.26 -2.25 4.62
C ASN A 180 -16.87 -1.65 4.91
N LYS A 181 -15.80 -2.46 4.92
CA LYS A 181 -14.42 -1.97 5.10
C LYS A 181 -13.92 -1.13 3.93
N LEU A 182 -14.42 -1.40 2.73
CA LEU A 182 -14.00 -0.71 1.51
C LEU A 182 -14.92 0.46 1.13
N GLN A 183 -15.85 0.85 2.00
CA GLN A 183 -16.67 2.05 1.83
C GLN A 183 -15.88 3.32 2.18
N ASN A 184 -16.21 4.43 1.52
CA ASN A 184 -15.67 5.76 1.82
C ASN A 184 -14.13 5.87 1.73
N LEU A 185 -13.52 5.08 0.83
CA LEU A 185 -12.10 5.18 0.51
C LEU A 185 -11.85 6.32 -0.50
N ASP A 186 -10.72 7.00 -0.37
CA ASP A 186 -10.23 7.93 -1.40
C ASP A 186 -9.63 7.19 -2.59
N ALA A 187 -9.08 5.98 -2.35
CA ALA A 187 -8.56 5.10 -3.38
C ALA A 187 -8.68 3.62 -2.97
N LEU A 188 -8.83 2.76 -3.98
CA LEU A 188 -8.90 1.31 -3.83
C LEU A 188 -7.98 0.63 -4.84
N LEU A 189 -7.04 -0.17 -4.34
CA LEU A 189 -6.22 -1.09 -5.13
C LEU A 189 -6.93 -2.44 -5.16
N ILE A 190 -7.41 -2.86 -6.33
CA ILE A 190 -8.06 -4.15 -6.52
C ILE A 190 -7.24 -5.00 -7.48
N GLU A 191 -7.11 -6.28 -7.16
CA GLU A 191 -6.59 -7.27 -8.12
C GLU A 191 -7.69 -7.67 -9.10
N SER A 192 -7.38 -7.66 -10.39
CA SER A 192 -8.26 -8.16 -11.43
C SER A 192 -7.68 -9.45 -12.01
N ASN A 193 -7.89 -10.57 -11.33
CA ASN A 193 -7.42 -11.89 -11.77
C ASN A 193 -8.53 -12.79 -12.36
N HIS A 194 -9.75 -12.28 -12.55
CA HIS A 194 -10.85 -13.05 -13.11
C HIS A 194 -10.94 -12.90 -14.64
N ASP A 195 -10.26 -13.78 -15.36
CA ASP A 195 -10.60 -14.12 -16.75
C ASP A 195 -11.14 -15.57 -16.78
N PRO A 196 -12.47 -15.77 -16.88
CA PRO A 196 -13.07 -17.10 -16.96
C PRO A 196 -12.52 -17.96 -18.11
N GLU A 197 -12.05 -17.34 -19.21
CA GLU A 197 -11.54 -18.07 -20.38
C GLU A 197 -10.12 -18.63 -20.13
N MET A 198 -9.31 -18.00 -19.26
CA MET A 198 -8.03 -18.55 -18.82
C MET A 198 -8.15 -19.59 -17.69
N LEU A 199 -9.25 -19.57 -16.93
CA LEU A 199 -9.53 -20.58 -15.89
C LEU A 199 -9.87 -21.95 -16.50
N ASP A 200 -10.51 -21.99 -17.67
CA ASP A 200 -10.83 -23.23 -18.39
C ASP A 200 -9.65 -23.79 -19.22
N ALA A 201 -8.62 -22.99 -19.51
CA ALA A 201 -7.55 -23.34 -20.45
C ALA A 201 -6.14 -23.52 -19.82
N GLY A 202 -5.98 -23.25 -18.52
CA GLY A 202 -4.69 -23.36 -17.82
C GLY A 202 -4.43 -24.74 -17.20
N PRO A 203 -3.22 -25.31 -17.29
CA PRO A 203 -2.89 -26.55 -16.60
C PRO A 203 -2.80 -26.29 -15.09
N TYR A 204 -3.84 -26.70 -14.37
CA TYR A 204 -3.86 -26.70 -12.91
C TYR A 204 -3.07 -27.92 -12.37
N PRO A 205 -2.27 -27.80 -11.30
CA PRO A 205 -1.88 -28.92 -10.44
C PRO A 205 -2.91 -29.21 -9.35
#